data_AF-A0A1M6TRL9-F1
#
_entry.id   AF-A0A1M6TRL9-F1
#
_cell.length_a   1.000
_cell.length_b   1.000
_cell.length_c   1.000
_cell.angle_alpha   90.00
_cell.angle_beta   90.00
_cell.angle_gamma   90.00
#
_symmetry.space_group_name_H-M   'P 1'
#
loop_
_entity.id
_entity.type
_entity.pdbx_description
1 polymer ?
#
loop_
_entity_poly.entity_id
_entity_poly.type
_entity_poly.pdbx_seq_one_letter_code
_entity_poly.pdbx_strand_id
1 'polypeptide(L)' 'MTKVTLKKILQDNWQNFLKKKIKRIPKVIRADVIETVEKAMDCGRLEKGYTEYMCLECMESKRV' A
#
# COMPACT_ATOMS: atom_id res chain seq x y z
N MET A 1 13.17 10.08 19.08
CA MET A 1 13.29 9.72 17.66
C MET A 1 11.93 9.29 17.14
N THR A 2 11.44 9.87 16.06
CA THR A 2 10.16 9.49 15.45
C THR A 2 10.34 8.18 14.69
N LYS A 3 9.46 7.19 14.91
CA LYS A 3 9.52 5.89 14.22
C LYS A 3 9.27 6.10 12.73
N VAL A 4 10.30 5.88 11.91
CA VAL A 4 10.17 5.87 10.45
C VAL A 4 9.53 4.55 10.02
N THR A 5 8.48 4.62 9.20
CA THR A 5 7.80 3.44 8.65
C THR A 5 8.08 3.29 7.16
N LEU A 6 8.03 2.07 6.65
CA LEU A 6 8.16 1.80 5.21
C LEU A 6 7.15 2.62 4.40
N LYS A 7 5.89 2.67 4.86
CA LYS A 7 4.82 3.46 4.24
C LYS A 7 5.22 4.94 4.09
N LYS A 8 5.80 5.54 5.12
CA LYS A 8 6.26 6.94 5.07
C LYS A 8 7.41 7.14 4.09
N ILE A 9 8.40 6.24 4.10
CA ILE A 9 9.51 6.29 3.12
C ILE A 9 8.98 6.22 1.69
N LEU A 10 8.03 5.33 1.42
CA LEU A 10 7.41 5.22 0.09
C LEU A 10 6.67 6.50 -0.27
N GLN A 11 5.79 7.01 0.61
CA GLN A 11 5.04 8.25 0.38
C GLN A 11 5.95 9.44 0.07
N ASP A 12 7.04 9.60 0.82
CA ASP A 12 7.96 10.73 0.69
C ASP A 12 8.79 10.66 -0.61
N ASN A 13 9.05 9.46 -1.15
CA ASN A 13 10.02 9.28 -2.23
C ASN A 13 9.43 8.77 -3.56
N TRP A 14 8.22 8.22 -3.56
CA TRP A 14 7.67 7.47 -4.69
C TRP A 14 7.53 8.32 -5.95
N GLN A 15 7.02 9.54 -5.84
CA GLN A 15 6.86 10.44 -6.99
C GLN A 15 8.21 10.81 -7.64
N ASN A 16 9.24 11.00 -6.83
CA ASN A 16 10.59 11.28 -7.33
C ASN A 16 11.19 10.04 -8.02
N PHE A 17 10.94 8.84 -7.49
CA PHE A 17 11.33 7.59 -8.11
C PHE A 17 10.65 7.40 -9.48
N LEU A 18 9.34 7.61 -9.57
CA LEU A 18 8.59 7.53 -10.83
C LEU A 18 9.18 8.47 -11.89
N LYS A 19 9.48 9.71 -11.53
CA LYS A 19 10.04 10.70 -12.47
C LYS A 19 11.45 10.35 -12.93
N LYS A 20 12.33 9.92 -12.02
CA LYS A 20 13.79 9.82 -12.29
C LYS A 20 14.28 8.41 -12.60
N LYS A 21 13.58 7.37 -12.12
CA LYS A 21 14.14 6.02 -12.03
C LYS A 21 13.26 4.94 -12.66
N ILE A 22 11.96 5.18 -12.91
CA ILE A 22 11.05 4.15 -13.48
C ILE A 22 11.56 3.56 -14.80
N LYS A 23 12.29 4.35 -15.60
CA LYS A 23 12.86 3.90 -16.88
C LYS A 23 13.93 2.81 -16.71
N ARG A 24 14.53 2.68 -15.52
CA ARG A 24 15.50 1.63 -15.18
C ARG A 24 14.86 0.27 -14.95
N ILE A 25 13.55 0.23 -14.67
CA ILE A 25 12.78 -1.00 -14.54
C ILE A 25 12.39 -1.49 -15.95
N PRO A 26 12.55 -2.78 -16.27
CA PRO A 26 12.05 -3.35 -17.52
C PRO A 26 10.57 -3.04 -17.75
N LYS A 27 10.19 -2.61 -18.97
CA LYS A 27 8.82 -2.16 -19.26
C LYS A 27 7.75 -3.18 -18.86
N VAL A 28 8.03 -4.47 -19.04
CA VAL A 28 7.12 -5.58 -18.77
C VAL A 28 6.67 -5.67 -17.30
N ILE A 29 7.49 -5.27 -16.33
CA ILE A 29 7.14 -5.35 -14.90
C ILE A 29 6.79 -3.99 -14.28
N ARG A 30 6.78 -2.90 -15.04
CA ARG A 30 6.55 -1.55 -14.47
C ARG A 30 5.18 -1.43 -13.85
N ALA A 31 4.15 -1.98 -14.51
CA ALA A 31 2.79 -1.93 -14.02
C ALA A 31 2.69 -2.61 -12.65
N ASP A 32 3.22 -3.83 -12.53
CA ASP A 32 3.23 -4.61 -11.28
C ASP A 32 3.95 -3.89 -10.15
N VAL A 33 5.11 -3.27 -10.44
CA VAL A 33 5.86 -2.50 -9.44
C VAL A 33 5.06 -1.28 -8.99
N ILE A 34 4.43 -0.57 -9.93
CA ILE A 34 3.63 0.62 -9.61
C ILE A 34 2.46 0.23 -8.72
N GLU A 35 1.69 -0.76 -9.14
CA GLU A 35 0.53 -1.25 -8.40
C GLU A 35 0.91 -1.72 -7.00
N THR A 36 2.00 -2.49 -6.88
CA THR A 36 2.46 -3.03 -5.60
C THR A 36 2.84 -1.92 -4.62
N VAL A 37 3.58 -0.90 -5.08
CA VAL A 37 4.01 0.21 -4.23
C VAL A 37 2.82 1.08 -3.83
N GLU A 38 1.89 1.34 -4.75
CA GLU A 38 0.68 2.11 -4.46
C GLU A 38 -0.22 1.38 -3.45
N LYS A 39 -0.43 0.07 -3.60
CA LYS A 39 -1.13 -0.76 -2.61
C LYS A 39 -0.44 -0.74 -1.24
N ALA A 40 0.89 -0.83 -1.21
CA ALA A 40 1.64 -0.78 0.05
C ALA A 40 1.48 0.56 0.77
N MET A 41 1.40 1.68 0.03
CA MET A 41 1.12 3.00 0.60
C MET A 41 -0.33 3.13 1.07
N ASP A 42 -1.28 2.51 0.37
CA ASP A 42 -2.70 2.53 0.72
C ASP A 42 -3.08 1.51 1.82
N CYS A 43 -2.19 0.60 2.19
CA CYS A 43 -2.43 -0.39 3.24
C CYS A 43 -2.88 0.26 4.57
N GLY A 44 -3.88 -0.35 5.20
CA GLY A 44 -4.56 0.14 6.41
C GLY A 44 -5.68 1.16 6.16
N ARG A 45 -6.00 1.46 4.90
CA ARG A 45 -7.15 2.30 4.52
C ARG A 45 -8.34 1.40 4.19
N LEU A 46 -9.36 1.38 5.04
CA LEU A 46 -10.55 0.52 4.85
C LEU A 46 -11.27 0.84 3.52
N GLU A 47 -11.26 2.09 3.08
CA GLU A 47 -11.85 2.51 1.79
C GLU A 47 -11.13 1.91 0.56
N LYS A 48 -9.93 1.35 0.75
CA LYS A 48 -9.14 0.69 -0.31
C LYS A 48 -9.31 -0.83 -0.31
N GLY A 49 -10.16 -1.35 0.57
CA GLY A 49 -10.39 -2.78 0.76
C GLY A 49 -10.15 -3.18 2.21
N TYR A 50 -10.97 -4.09 2.70
CA TYR A 50 -10.88 -4.64 4.04
C TYR A 50 -11.34 -6.09 4.06
N THR A 51 -10.94 -6.81 5.09
CA THR A 51 -11.55 -8.09 5.46
C THR A 51 -12.48 -7.86 6.64
N GLU A 52 -13.71 -8.35 6.57
CA GLU A 52 -14.66 -8.29 7.67
C GLU A 52 -14.73 -9.65 8.36
N TYR A 53 -14.42 -9.66 9.66
CA TYR A 53 -14.56 -10.83 10.52
C TYR A 53 -15.83 -10.68 11.33
N MET A 54 -16.71 -11.67 11.28
CA MET A 54 -17.96 -11.70 12.03
C MET A 54 -17.93 -12.83 13.05
N CYS A 55 -18.22 -12.52 14.31
CA CYS A 55 -18.42 -13.52 15.35
C CYS A 55 -19.82 -14.13 15.21
N LEU A 56 -19.93 -15.44 15.10
CA LEU A 56 -21.24 -16.10 14.92
C LEU A 56 -22.04 -16.22 16.22
N GLU A 57 -21.41 -16.04 17.39
CA GLU A 57 -22.09 -16.12 18.69
C GLU A 57 -22.76 -14.81 19.08
N CYS A 58 -22.09 -13.67 18.89
CA CYS A 58 -22.61 -12.34 19.22
C CYS A 58 -23.00 -11.49 18.01
N MET A 59 -22.77 -11.98 16.79
CA MET A 59 -23.04 -11.28 15.51
C MET A 59 -22.32 -9.94 15.34
N GLU A 60 -21.33 -9.64 16.19
CA GLU A 60 -20.47 -8.46 16.03
C GLU A 60 -19.50 -8.66 14.86
N SER A 61 -19.23 -7.58 14.11
CA SER A 61 -18.25 -7.58 13.02
C SER A 61 -17.12 -6.57 13.23
N LYS A 62 -15.94 -6.91 12.69
CA LYS A 62 -14.76 -6.04 12.69
C LYS A 62 -14.13 -6.04 11.30
N ARG A 63 -13.88 -4.83 10.80
CA ARG A 63 -13.17 -4.60 9.53
C ARG A 63 -11.68 -4.36 9.80
N VAL A 64 -10.83 -4.96 8.98
CA VAL A 64 -9.37 -4.89 9.08
C VAL A 64 -8.75 -4.65 7.71
#